data_AF-A0A0W0ZBN4-F1
#
_entry.id   AF-A0A0W0ZBN4-F1
#
_cell.length_a   1.000
_cell.length_b   1.000
_cell.length_c   1.000
_cell.angle_alpha   90.00
_cell.angle_beta   90.00
_cell.angle_gamma   90.00
#
_symmetry.space_group_name_H-M   'P 1'
#
loop_
_entity.id
_entity.type
_entity.pdbx_description
1 polymer ?
#
loop_
_entity_poly.entity_id
_entity_poly.type
_entity_poly.pdbx_seq_one_letter_code
_entity_poly.pdbx_strand_id
1 'polypeptide(L)'
;MSIGLDNWLVVVYLSGGLVTVINSIRYLLNINRLKTNSNLNRLFQRSDMSLYLIIKPILWPYFFVTEKSPTERLSELFFKHYGDEGHIYFGNQGIKNFLNDLVKGKERYKDYSIKSMCWSIDKGSQEWLSYKKVFGDELNAQIIYTKIEDTYLLSVTWTTDNTPQPVTSVSRFKLDRCARLKESEFKTRIKQINAAEANRLCYEIELKAD
;
A
#
# COMPACT_ATOMS: atom_id res chain seq x y z
N MET A 1 -23.36 -0.10 44.28
CA MET A 1 -23.38 0.17 42.82
C MET A 1 -22.11 0.92 42.44
N SER A 2 -21.33 0.35 41.51
CA SER A 2 -20.50 0.99 40.46
C SER A 2 -19.58 2.22 40.69
N ILE A 3 -19.34 2.77 41.89
CA ILE A 3 -18.46 3.96 42.02
C ILE A 3 -17.07 3.78 41.36
N GLY A 4 -16.53 2.55 41.39
CA GLY A 4 -15.27 2.22 40.71
C GLY A 4 -15.39 2.19 39.18
N LEU A 5 -16.44 1.58 38.63
CA LEU A 5 -16.65 1.45 37.18
C LEU A 5 -16.90 2.81 36.52
N ASP A 6 -17.68 3.67 37.17
CA ASP A 6 -18.02 5.00 36.65
C ASP A 6 -16.77 5.90 36.58
N ASN A 7 -15.91 5.84 37.62
CA ASN A 7 -14.63 6.54 37.62
C ASN A 7 -13.66 6.02 36.55
N TRP A 8 -13.59 4.70 36.35
CA TRP A 8 -12.77 4.10 35.29
C TRP A 8 -13.23 4.52 33.89
N LEU A 9 -14.54 4.56 33.65
CA LEU A 9 -15.11 5.01 32.38
C LEU A 9 -14.76 6.47 32.09
N VAL A 10 -14.83 7.34 33.10
CA VAL A 10 -14.43 8.75 32.98
C VAL A 10 -12.93 8.88 32.66
N VAL A 11 -12.06 8.13 33.35
CA VAL A 11 -10.61 8.14 33.10
C VAL A 11 -10.28 7.64 31.69
N VAL A 12 -10.91 6.56 31.23
CA VAL A 12 -10.76 6.05 29.85
C VAL A 12 -11.26 7.07 28.83
N TYR A 13 -12.39 7.73 29.11
CA TYR A 13 -12.95 8.77 28.25
C TYR A 13 -12.04 9.98 28.09
N LEU A 14 -11.53 10.51 29.20
CA LEU A 14 -10.67 11.68 29.20
C LEU A 14 -9.30 11.37 28.56
N SER A 15 -8.71 10.21 28.87
CA SER A 15 -7.43 9.79 28.30
C SER A 15 -7.54 9.52 26.80
N GLY A 16 -8.56 8.80 26.34
CA GLY A 16 -8.83 8.55 24.93
C GLY A 16 -9.08 9.83 24.15
N GLY A 17 -9.86 10.75 24.72
CA GLY A 17 -10.10 12.08 24.17
C GLY A 17 -8.80 12.87 24.01
N LEU A 18 -7.97 12.94 25.06
CA LEU A 18 -6.71 13.69 25.05
C LEU A 18 -5.73 13.14 24.01
N VAL A 19 -5.58 11.81 23.92
CA VAL A 19 -4.77 11.17 22.87
C VAL A 19 -5.28 11.53 21.48
N THR A 20 -6.59 11.52 21.28
CA THR A 20 -7.20 11.84 19.98
C THR A 20 -7.00 13.31 19.61
N VAL A 21 -7.13 14.24 20.56
CA VAL A 21 -6.83 15.67 20.38
C VAL A 21 -5.37 15.87 19.96
N ILE A 22 -4.41 15.27 20.68
CA ILE A 22 -2.98 15.39 20.37
C ILE A 22 -2.69 14.89 18.95
N ASN A 23 -3.28 13.76 18.56
CA ASN A 23 -3.11 13.20 17.22
C ASN A 23 -3.72 14.09 16.13
N SER A 24 -4.91 14.64 16.36
CA SER A 24 -5.52 15.61 15.43
C SER A 24 -4.66 16.86 15.25
N ILE A 25 -4.10 17.40 16.34
CA ILE A 25 -3.21 18.58 16.28
C ILE A 25 -1.94 18.24 15.49
N ARG A 26 -1.28 17.12 15.78
CA ARG A 26 -0.08 16.68 15.05
C ARG A 26 -0.35 16.52 13.55
N TYR A 27 -1.49 15.95 13.20
CA TYR A 27 -1.89 15.76 11.81
C TYR A 27 -2.14 17.10 11.09
N LEU A 28 -2.85 18.03 11.74
CA LEU A 28 -3.05 19.40 11.21
C LEU A 28 -1.73 20.15 11.01
N LEU A 29 -0.79 20.04 11.96
CA LEU A 29 0.53 20.67 11.84
C LEU A 29 1.36 20.07 10.69
N ASN A 30 1.33 18.75 10.52
CA ASN A 30 2.01 18.09 9.40
C ASN A 30 1.39 18.47 8.05
N ILE A 31 0.05 18.58 7.98
CA ILE A 31 -0.62 19.08 6.77
C ILE A 31 -0.18 20.51 6.44
N ASN A 32 -0.13 21.39 7.44
CA ASN A 32 0.29 22.77 7.22
C ASN A 32 1.73 22.83 6.71
N ARG A 33 2.65 22.03 7.26
CA ARG A 33 4.03 21.92 6.76
C ARG A 33 4.09 21.42 5.31
N LEU A 34 3.29 20.42 4.95
CA LEU A 34 3.23 19.90 3.58
C LEU A 34 2.65 20.93 2.60
N LYS A 35 1.64 21.71 3.01
CA LYS A 35 1.11 22.83 2.22
C LYS A 35 2.14 23.94 1.96
N THR A 36 3.00 24.22 2.93
CA THR A 36 4.06 25.24 2.78
C THR A 36 5.19 24.77 1.85
N ASN A 37 5.46 23.46 1.79
CA ASN A 37 6.60 22.90 1.05
C ASN A 37 6.25 22.32 -0.33
N SER A 38 4.98 22.30 -0.75
CA SER A 38 4.60 21.72 -2.03
C SER A 38 3.38 22.40 -2.66
N ASN A 39 3.37 22.52 -3.99
CA ASN A 39 2.23 22.95 -4.83
C ASN A 39 1.03 21.98 -4.76
N LEU A 40 0.88 21.20 -3.68
CA LEU A 40 -0.19 20.26 -3.39
C LEU A 40 -1.45 20.95 -2.86
N ASN A 41 -1.80 22.13 -3.39
CA ASN A 41 -3.07 22.79 -3.08
C ASN A 41 -4.29 21.94 -3.49
N ARG A 42 -4.12 20.93 -4.36
CA ARG A 42 -5.20 20.08 -4.87
C ARG A 42 -5.58 18.89 -3.97
N LEU A 43 -4.68 18.40 -3.11
CA LEU A 43 -5.01 17.28 -2.19
C LEU A 43 -5.90 17.73 -1.01
N PHE A 44 -5.95 19.04 -0.72
CA PHE A 44 -6.59 19.60 0.47
C PHE A 44 -7.91 20.33 0.20
N GLN A 45 -8.47 20.18 -1.01
CA GLN A 45 -9.76 20.77 -1.38
C GLN A 45 -10.96 19.92 -0.91
N ARG A 46 -10.80 19.14 0.17
CA ARG A 46 -11.87 18.35 0.77
C ARG A 46 -12.20 18.96 2.14
N SER A 47 -13.22 19.81 2.17
CA SER A 47 -13.78 20.45 3.38
C SER A 47 -14.01 19.46 4.54
N ASP A 48 -14.31 18.21 4.18
CA ASP A 48 -14.72 17.16 5.10
C ASP A 48 -13.59 16.70 6.03
N MET A 49 -12.32 16.83 5.61
CA MET A 49 -11.18 16.36 6.41
C MET A 49 -10.94 17.23 7.65
N SER A 50 -11.12 18.55 7.54
CA SER A 50 -10.97 19.47 8.67
C SER A 50 -12.08 19.26 9.70
N LEU A 51 -13.33 19.10 9.23
CA LEU A 51 -14.47 18.83 10.09
C LEU A 51 -14.30 17.49 10.81
N TYR A 52 -13.86 16.46 10.08
CA TYR A 52 -13.54 15.15 10.65
C TYR A 52 -12.50 15.24 11.79
N LEU A 53 -11.42 16.00 11.62
CA LEU A 53 -10.38 16.13 12.65
C LEU A 53 -10.85 16.85 13.92
N ILE A 54 -11.87 17.71 13.81
CA ILE A 54 -12.51 18.42 14.93
C ILE A 54 -13.55 17.54 15.64
N ILE A 55 -14.34 16.77 14.88
CA ILE A 55 -15.38 15.89 15.44
C ILE A 55 -14.76 14.63 16.06
N LYS A 56 -13.64 14.13 15.51
CA LYS A 56 -13.01 12.87 15.93
C LYS A 56 -12.68 12.81 17.42
N PRO A 57 -12.12 13.84 18.08
CA PRO A 57 -11.90 13.82 19.52
C PRO A 57 -13.18 13.78 20.36
N ILE A 58 -14.27 14.38 19.89
CA ILE A 58 -15.56 14.42 20.60
C ILE A 58 -16.24 13.06 20.53
N LEU A 59 -16.26 12.44 19.34
CA LEU A 59 -16.83 11.13 19.09
C LEU A 59 -15.78 10.02 19.06
N TRP A 60 -14.69 10.19 19.84
CA TRP A 60 -13.56 9.28 19.79
C TRP A 60 -13.93 7.81 20.06
N PRO A 61 -14.87 7.46 20.97
CA PRO A 61 -15.23 6.04 21.17
C PRO A 61 -15.94 5.46 19.95
N TYR A 62 -16.79 6.24 19.29
CA TYR A 62 -17.49 5.83 18.08
C TYR A 62 -16.51 5.56 16.94
N PHE A 63 -15.57 6.49 16.69
CA PHE A 63 -14.51 6.29 15.71
C PHE A 63 -13.52 5.20 16.13
N PHE A 64 -13.35 4.99 17.44
CA PHE A 64 -12.52 3.89 17.94
C PHE A 64 -13.09 2.53 17.52
N VAL A 65 -14.41 2.34 17.62
CA VAL A 65 -15.06 1.08 17.27
C VAL A 65 -15.25 0.92 15.76
N THR A 66 -15.55 2.01 15.04
CA THR A 66 -15.97 1.93 13.63
C THR A 66 -14.83 2.03 12.61
N GLU A 67 -13.73 2.72 12.92
CA GLU A 67 -12.68 2.96 11.93
C GLU A 67 -11.71 1.80 11.75
N LYS A 68 -11.46 1.03 12.81
CA LYS A 68 -10.46 -0.04 12.81
C LYS A 68 -10.94 -1.20 13.65
N SER A 69 -10.81 -2.38 13.08
CA SER A 69 -10.99 -3.64 13.80
C SER A 69 -9.96 -3.77 14.94
N PRO A 70 -10.27 -4.55 16.00
CA PRO A 70 -9.32 -4.82 17.08
C PRO A 70 -7.98 -5.38 16.57
N THR A 71 -8.00 -6.21 15.52
CA THR A 71 -6.79 -6.77 14.92
C THR A 71 -5.92 -5.72 14.24
N GLU A 72 -6.54 -4.75 13.57
CA GLU A 72 -5.79 -3.65 12.92
C GLU A 72 -5.12 -2.76 13.96
N ARG A 73 -5.79 -2.51 15.08
CA ARG A 73 -5.21 -1.74 16.19
C ARG A 73 -4.01 -2.46 16.79
N LEU A 74 -4.13 -3.76 17.05
CA LEU A 74 -3.02 -4.58 17.55
C LEU A 74 -1.85 -4.62 16.55
N SER A 75 -2.16 -4.82 15.28
CA SER A 75 -1.18 -4.81 14.19
C SER A 75 -0.45 -3.46 14.12
N GLU A 76 -1.16 -2.35 14.19
CA GLU A 76 -0.53 -1.03 14.16
C GLU A 76 0.22 -0.68 15.45
N LEU A 77 -0.19 -1.21 16.60
CA LEU A 77 0.48 -0.95 17.87
C LEU A 77 1.83 -1.69 17.95
N PHE A 78 1.86 -2.96 17.56
CA PHE A 78 3.02 -3.83 17.76
C PHE A 78 3.80 -4.16 16.48
N PHE A 79 3.15 -4.16 15.32
CA PHE A 79 3.71 -4.67 14.07
C PHE A 79 3.79 -3.63 12.94
N LYS A 80 3.44 -2.36 13.18
CA LYS A 80 3.49 -1.32 12.12
C LYS A 80 4.86 -1.13 11.48
N HIS A 81 5.94 -1.48 12.18
CA HIS A 81 7.32 -1.42 11.68
C HIS A 81 7.85 -2.79 11.26
N TYR A 82 7.01 -3.83 11.27
CA TYR A 82 7.40 -5.16 10.81
C TYR A 82 7.25 -5.26 9.30
N GLY A 83 8.34 -5.00 8.58
CA GLY A 83 8.43 -5.12 7.14
C GLY A 83 9.70 -4.48 6.58
N ASP A 84 9.55 -3.73 5.49
CA ASP A 84 10.62 -2.96 4.87
C ASP A 84 11.17 -1.88 5.81
N GLU A 85 12.49 -1.71 5.82
CA GLU A 85 13.14 -0.69 6.64
C GLU A 85 12.63 0.71 6.27
N GLY A 86 12.41 1.55 7.29
CA GLY A 86 11.85 2.89 7.10
C GLY A 86 10.37 2.94 6.72
N HIS A 87 9.69 1.80 6.51
CA HIS A 87 8.28 1.76 6.15
C HIS A 87 7.37 1.59 7.37
N ILE A 88 6.16 2.15 7.24
CA ILE A 88 5.08 1.98 8.22
C ILE A 88 3.92 1.26 7.52
N TYR A 89 3.55 0.10 8.06
CA TYR A 89 2.46 -0.72 7.58
C TYR A 89 1.19 -0.46 8.39
N PHE A 90 0.16 0.04 7.72
CA PHE A 90 -1.14 0.31 8.32
C PHE A 90 -2.09 -0.90 8.24
N GLY A 91 -3.11 -0.89 9.09
CA GLY A 91 -4.07 -1.98 9.22
C GLY A 91 -3.39 -3.30 9.60
N ASN A 92 -3.87 -4.41 9.03
CA ASN A 92 -3.37 -5.75 9.33
C ASN A 92 -2.08 -6.14 8.58
N GLN A 93 -1.41 -5.21 7.89
CA GLN A 93 -0.26 -5.59 7.04
C GLN A 93 0.97 -5.99 7.85
N GLY A 94 1.26 -5.29 8.96
CA GLY A 94 2.38 -5.64 9.84
C GLY A 94 2.26 -7.05 10.41
N ILE A 95 1.09 -7.40 10.95
CA ILE A 95 0.85 -8.75 11.48
C ILE A 95 0.86 -9.81 10.36
N LYS A 96 0.36 -9.50 9.16
CA LYS A 96 0.45 -10.41 8.00
C LYS A 96 1.91 -10.69 7.61
N ASN A 97 2.75 -9.66 7.57
CA ASN A 97 4.18 -9.81 7.30
C ASN A 97 4.85 -10.72 8.34
N PHE A 98 4.55 -10.50 9.62
CA PHE A 98 5.05 -11.32 10.71
C PHE A 98 4.62 -12.79 10.60
N LEU A 99 3.33 -13.04 10.35
CA LEU A 99 2.81 -14.39 10.18
C LEU A 99 3.39 -15.08 8.95
N ASN A 100 3.56 -14.37 7.84
CA ASN A 100 4.23 -14.93 6.66
C ASN A 100 5.68 -15.32 6.96
N ASP A 101 6.43 -14.50 7.68
CA ASP A 101 7.81 -14.83 8.06
C ASP A 101 7.88 -16.03 9.01
N LEU A 102 6.90 -16.19 9.92
CA LEU A 102 6.81 -17.36 10.80
C LEU A 102 6.43 -18.64 10.05
N VAL A 103 5.43 -18.59 9.17
CA VAL A 103 4.84 -19.77 8.53
C VAL A 103 5.62 -20.20 7.28
N LYS A 104 6.07 -19.23 6.47
CA LYS A 104 6.71 -19.49 5.17
C LYS A 104 8.23 -19.30 5.22
N GLY A 105 8.76 -18.72 6.29
CA GLY A 105 10.17 -18.39 6.41
C GLY A 105 10.55 -17.11 5.66
N LYS A 106 11.66 -16.50 6.09
CA LYS A 106 12.18 -15.24 5.53
C LYS A 106 12.81 -15.40 4.14
N GLU A 107 13.30 -16.59 3.81
CA GLU A 107 14.00 -16.88 2.55
C GLU A 107 13.09 -17.47 1.47
N ARG A 108 11.76 -17.45 1.67
CA ARG A 108 10.78 -18.11 0.78
C ARG A 108 10.82 -17.75 -0.70
N TYR A 109 11.48 -16.64 -1.07
CA TYR A 109 11.65 -16.21 -2.47
C TYR A 109 13.11 -16.22 -2.96
N LYS A 110 14.05 -16.74 -2.17
CA LYS A 110 15.50 -16.65 -2.45
C LYS A 110 15.90 -17.33 -3.76
N ASP A 111 15.29 -18.46 -4.07
CA ASP A 111 15.63 -19.27 -5.24
C ASP A 111 14.82 -18.91 -6.50
N TYR A 112 13.93 -17.92 -6.40
CA TYR A 112 13.08 -17.51 -7.52
C TYR A 112 13.73 -16.39 -8.33
N SER A 113 13.66 -16.50 -9.66
CA SER A 113 14.14 -15.44 -10.55
C SER A 113 13.13 -14.29 -10.59
N ILE A 114 13.39 -13.26 -9.79
CA ILE A 114 12.60 -12.03 -9.78
C ILE A 114 13.00 -11.19 -10.98
N LYS A 115 12.01 -10.72 -11.73
CA LYS A 115 12.19 -9.82 -12.88
C LYS A 115 11.59 -8.46 -12.56
N SER A 116 12.25 -7.40 -13.00
CA SER A 116 11.82 -6.02 -12.88
C SER A 116 11.94 -5.34 -14.23
N MET A 117 10.87 -4.66 -14.64
CA MET A 117 10.73 -4.00 -15.93
C MET A 117 10.06 -2.64 -15.75
N CYS A 118 10.29 -1.73 -16.68
CA CYS A 118 9.56 -0.47 -16.77
C CYS A 118 9.08 -0.30 -18.21
N TRP A 119 7.77 -0.20 -18.39
CA TRP A 119 7.15 -0.06 -19.70
C TRP A 119 6.39 1.25 -19.79
N SER A 120 6.42 1.89 -20.94
CA SER A 120 5.46 2.95 -21.24
C SER A 120 4.06 2.36 -21.38
N ILE A 121 3.06 3.06 -20.86
CA ILE A 121 1.66 2.60 -20.95
C ILE A 121 1.08 2.99 -22.30
N ASP A 122 0.30 2.09 -22.92
CA ASP A 122 -0.43 2.39 -24.14
C ASP A 122 -1.40 3.56 -23.92
N LYS A 123 -1.27 4.63 -24.73
CA LYS A 123 -2.05 5.88 -24.57
C LYS A 123 -3.57 5.71 -24.71
N GLY A 124 -4.01 4.61 -25.31
CA GLY A 124 -5.43 4.24 -25.45
C GLY A 124 -5.96 3.30 -24.36
N SER A 125 -5.10 2.83 -23.43
CA SER A 125 -5.52 1.93 -22.36
C SER A 125 -6.39 2.63 -21.31
N GLN A 126 -7.23 1.86 -20.64
CA GLN A 126 -8.07 2.37 -19.53
C GLN A 126 -7.20 2.89 -18.39
N GLU A 127 -6.06 2.27 -18.14
CA GLU A 127 -5.07 2.65 -17.14
C GLU A 127 -4.48 4.02 -17.47
N TRP A 128 -4.06 4.25 -18.71
CA TRP A 128 -3.56 5.55 -19.12
C TRP A 128 -4.62 6.63 -18.89
N LEU A 129 -5.87 6.38 -19.31
CA LEU A 129 -6.98 7.35 -19.16
C LEU A 129 -7.26 7.68 -17.70
N SER A 130 -7.14 6.68 -16.82
CA SER A 130 -7.38 6.82 -15.38
C SER A 130 -6.27 7.60 -14.67
N TYR A 131 -5.01 7.39 -15.08
CA TYR A 131 -3.84 7.88 -14.33
C TYR A 131 -3.11 9.06 -14.98
N LYS A 132 -3.35 9.38 -16.26
CA LYS A 132 -2.74 10.55 -16.94
C LYS A 132 -3.03 11.88 -16.23
N LYS A 133 -4.21 12.01 -15.59
CA LYS A 133 -4.56 13.22 -14.80
C LYS A 133 -3.64 13.44 -13.59
N VAL A 134 -3.06 12.36 -13.06
CA VAL A 134 -2.20 12.39 -11.86
C VAL A 134 -0.73 12.46 -12.24
N PHE A 135 -0.30 11.67 -13.23
CA PHE A 135 1.11 11.48 -13.59
C PHE A 135 1.55 12.21 -14.87
N GLY A 136 0.62 12.83 -15.61
CA GLY A 136 0.91 13.50 -16.87
C GLY A 136 1.17 12.54 -18.03
N ASP A 137 1.89 13.00 -19.04
CA ASP A 137 2.18 12.24 -20.27
C ASP A 137 3.35 11.26 -20.13
N GLU A 138 4.15 11.38 -19.08
CA GLU A 138 5.32 10.53 -18.79
C GLU A 138 4.96 9.29 -17.94
N LEU A 139 3.71 8.82 -18.06
CA LEU A 139 3.20 7.71 -17.27
C LEU A 139 3.77 6.36 -17.74
N ASN A 140 4.52 5.73 -16.83
CA ASN A 140 5.11 4.40 -17.02
C ASN A 140 4.57 3.40 -15.99
N ALA A 141 4.67 2.12 -16.34
CA ALA A 141 4.34 0.98 -15.52
C ALA A 141 5.64 0.30 -15.05
N GLN A 142 5.89 0.37 -13.75
CA GLN A 142 6.93 -0.43 -13.11
C GLN A 142 6.35 -1.80 -12.77
N ILE A 143 6.89 -2.84 -13.41
CA ILE A 143 6.39 -4.20 -13.35
C ILE A 143 7.41 -5.07 -12.65
N ILE A 144 6.99 -5.76 -11.61
CA ILE A 144 7.78 -6.80 -10.95
C ILE A 144 7.00 -8.09 -11.06
N TYR A 145 7.66 -9.14 -11.55
CA TYR A 145 7.04 -10.46 -11.59
C TYR A 145 8.04 -11.59 -11.31
N THR A 146 7.50 -12.72 -10.89
CA THR A 146 8.24 -13.99 -10.82
C THR A 146 7.28 -15.16 -11.00
N LYS A 147 7.76 -16.26 -11.60
CA LYS A 147 6.99 -17.49 -11.77
C LYS A 147 7.25 -18.40 -10.56
N ILE A 148 6.16 -18.89 -9.96
CA ILE A 148 6.15 -19.83 -8.85
C ILE A 148 5.21 -20.97 -9.24
N GLU A 149 5.80 -22.12 -9.60
CA GLU A 149 5.07 -23.28 -10.13
C GLU A 149 4.18 -22.86 -11.31
N ASP A 150 2.86 -23.09 -11.21
CA ASP A 150 1.87 -22.77 -12.24
C ASP A 150 1.31 -21.34 -12.12
N THR A 151 1.87 -20.52 -11.23
CA THR A 151 1.37 -19.16 -10.97
C THR A 151 2.45 -18.10 -11.15
N TYR A 152 2.02 -16.88 -11.43
CA TYR A 152 2.86 -15.70 -11.47
C TYR A 152 2.50 -14.79 -10.30
N LEU A 153 3.51 -14.34 -9.56
CA LEU A 153 3.37 -13.16 -8.72
C LEU A 153 3.60 -11.93 -9.58
N LEU A 154 2.64 -11.00 -9.60
CA LEU A 154 2.71 -9.77 -10.38
C LEU A 154 2.42 -8.55 -9.49
N SER A 155 3.30 -7.55 -9.53
CA SER A 155 3.08 -6.21 -8.99
C SER A 155 3.26 -5.20 -10.12
N VAL A 156 2.31 -4.27 -10.23
CA VAL A 156 2.36 -3.16 -11.19
C VAL A 156 2.20 -1.87 -10.41
N THR A 157 3.11 -0.93 -10.58
CA THR A 157 3.08 0.38 -9.93
C THR A 157 3.25 1.46 -10.99
N TRP A 158 2.42 2.50 -10.91
CA TRP A 158 2.45 3.63 -11.83
C TRP A 158 3.47 4.66 -11.36
N THR A 159 4.32 5.11 -12.27
CA THR A 159 5.39 6.07 -11.97
C THR A 159 5.65 6.99 -13.16
N THR A 160 6.27 8.13 -12.91
CA THR A 160 6.89 8.97 -13.96
C THR A 160 8.29 8.50 -14.33
N ASP A 161 8.91 7.66 -13.49
CA ASP A 161 10.24 7.14 -13.76
C ASP A 161 10.24 6.19 -14.96
N ASN A 162 11.26 6.28 -15.81
CA ASN A 162 11.43 5.41 -16.97
C ASN A 162 12.40 4.26 -16.72
N THR A 163 12.95 4.14 -15.50
CA THR A 163 13.91 3.09 -15.15
C THR A 163 13.25 1.97 -14.36
N PRO A 164 13.61 0.70 -14.64
CA PRO A 164 13.17 -0.43 -13.82
C PRO A 164 13.68 -0.31 -12.38
N GLN A 165 12.86 -0.74 -11.42
CA GLN A 165 13.31 -0.85 -10.04
C GLN A 165 14.46 -1.87 -9.96
N PRO A 166 15.56 -1.60 -9.24
CA PRO A 166 16.59 -2.61 -9.00
C PRO A 166 16.00 -3.85 -8.32
N VAL A 167 16.24 -5.05 -8.87
CA VAL A 167 15.72 -6.30 -8.30
C VAL A 167 16.20 -6.49 -6.85
N THR A 168 17.40 -6.03 -6.52
CA THR A 168 17.97 -6.06 -5.16
C THR A 168 17.17 -5.25 -4.14
N SER A 169 16.37 -4.29 -4.59
CA SER A 169 15.47 -3.50 -3.73
C SER A 169 14.07 -4.10 -3.59
N VAL A 170 13.77 -5.20 -4.30
CA VAL A 170 12.48 -5.90 -4.19
C VAL A 170 12.51 -6.79 -2.97
N SER A 171 11.79 -6.40 -1.93
CA SER A 171 11.70 -7.17 -0.71
C SER A 171 10.69 -8.32 -0.79
N ARG A 172 10.86 -9.30 0.09
CA ARG A 172 9.86 -10.36 0.30
C ARG A 172 8.48 -9.83 0.69
N PHE A 173 8.42 -8.68 1.38
CA PHE A 173 7.15 -8.04 1.76
C PHE A 173 6.46 -7.37 0.57
N LYS A 174 7.23 -6.91 -0.44
CA LYS A 174 6.66 -6.48 -1.72
C LYS A 174 6.09 -7.68 -2.49
N LEU A 175 6.83 -8.80 -2.52
CA LEU A 175 6.40 -10.02 -3.19
C LEU A 175 5.14 -10.66 -2.57
N ASP A 176 5.00 -10.63 -1.25
CA ASP A 176 3.80 -11.11 -0.56
C ASP A 176 2.51 -10.36 -0.93
N ARG A 177 2.66 -9.12 -1.42
CA ARG A 177 1.55 -8.26 -1.83
C ARG A 177 1.26 -8.34 -3.33
N CYS A 178 2.07 -9.07 -4.08
CA CYS A 178 1.83 -9.29 -5.50
C CYS A 178 0.50 -10.03 -5.70
N ALA A 179 -0.19 -9.69 -6.79
CA ALA A 179 -1.30 -10.48 -7.27
C ALA A 179 -0.77 -11.85 -7.72
N ARG A 180 -1.41 -12.92 -7.24
CA ARG A 180 -1.10 -14.28 -7.68
C ARG A 180 -2.04 -14.64 -8.82
N LEU A 181 -1.49 -14.78 -10.01
CA LEU A 181 -2.23 -14.94 -11.26
C LEU A 181 -1.87 -16.27 -11.90
N LYS A 182 -2.85 -16.91 -12.55
CA LYS A 182 -2.54 -18.00 -13.49
C LYS A 182 -1.84 -17.44 -14.72
N GLU A 183 -1.19 -18.31 -15.50
CA GLU A 183 -0.46 -17.87 -16.69
C GLU A 183 -1.33 -17.08 -17.70
N SER A 184 -2.56 -17.56 -17.97
CA SER A 184 -3.48 -16.86 -18.87
C SER A 184 -3.89 -15.47 -18.35
N GLU A 185 -4.10 -15.36 -17.04
CA GLU A 185 -4.43 -14.10 -16.37
C GLU A 185 -3.23 -13.14 -16.38
N PHE A 186 -2.02 -13.67 -16.13
CA PHE A 186 -0.78 -12.91 -16.23
C PHE A 186 -0.62 -12.34 -17.64
N LYS A 187 -0.68 -13.19 -18.68
CA LYS A 187 -0.57 -12.77 -20.10
C LYS A 187 -1.62 -11.72 -20.47
N THR A 188 -2.85 -11.88 -19.99
CA THR A 188 -3.92 -10.91 -20.22
C THR A 188 -3.63 -9.58 -19.52
N ARG A 189 -3.21 -9.62 -18.26
CA ARG A 189 -2.95 -8.43 -17.46
C ARG A 189 -1.80 -7.59 -18.02
N ILE A 190 -0.70 -8.22 -18.45
CA ILE A 190 0.43 -7.49 -19.04
C ILE A 190 0.08 -6.87 -20.40
N LYS A 191 -0.76 -7.55 -21.21
CA LYS A 191 -1.24 -7.02 -22.50
C LYS A 191 -2.11 -5.77 -22.35
N GLN A 192 -2.85 -5.66 -21.25
CA GLN A 192 -3.65 -4.46 -20.96
C GLN A 192 -2.78 -3.21 -20.70
N ILE A 193 -1.53 -3.41 -20.25
CA ILE A 193 -0.60 -2.32 -19.96
C ILE A 193 0.07 -1.84 -21.25
N ASN A 194 0.65 -2.78 -21.99
CA ASN A 194 1.29 -2.52 -23.27
C ASN A 194 1.26 -3.79 -24.13
N ALA A 195 0.48 -3.79 -25.21
CA ALA A 195 0.29 -4.99 -26.01
C ALA A 195 1.57 -5.43 -26.74
N ALA A 196 2.38 -4.48 -27.21
CA ALA A 196 3.60 -4.77 -27.97
C ALA A 196 4.68 -5.39 -27.09
N GLU A 197 4.97 -4.77 -25.93
CA GLU A 197 5.95 -5.31 -24.97
C GLU A 197 5.48 -6.63 -24.36
N ALA A 198 4.18 -6.76 -24.09
CA ALA A 198 3.62 -8.01 -23.60
C ALA A 198 3.79 -9.18 -24.57
N ASN A 199 3.61 -8.95 -25.88
CA ASN A 199 3.80 -10.01 -26.88
C ASN A 199 5.27 -10.46 -26.95
N ARG A 200 6.22 -9.53 -26.87
CA ARG A 200 7.66 -9.85 -26.79
C ARG A 200 7.96 -10.67 -25.55
N LEU A 201 7.45 -10.24 -24.39
CA LEU A 201 7.65 -10.95 -23.14
C LEU A 201 7.06 -12.37 -23.16
N CYS A 202 5.84 -12.53 -23.69
CA CYS A 202 5.21 -13.86 -23.78
C CYS A 202 6.03 -14.81 -24.66
N TYR A 203 6.53 -14.32 -25.80
CA TYR A 203 7.39 -15.09 -26.68
C TYR A 203 8.71 -15.52 -26.01
N GLU A 204 9.35 -14.62 -25.26
CA GLU A 204 10.57 -14.93 -24.50
C GLU A 204 10.34 -15.95 -23.37
N ILE A 205 9.16 -15.95 -22.76
CA ILE A 205 8.79 -16.93 -21.73
C ILE A 205 8.57 -18.31 -22.36
N GLU A 206 7.89 -18.36 -23.51
CA GLU A 206 7.61 -19.60 -24.24
C GLU A 206 8.91 -20.24 -24.76
N LEU A 207 9.82 -19.46 -25.34
CA LEU A 207 11.13 -19.96 -25.80
C LEU A 207 12.02 -20.53 -24.68
N LYS A 208 11.81 -20.13 -23.43
CA LYS A 208 12.58 -20.65 -22.28
C LYS A 208 11.93 -21.86 -21.62
N ALA A 209 10.74 -22.26 -22.08
CA ALA A 209 10.03 -23.43 -21.59
C ALA A 209 10.30 -24.70 -22.42
N ASP A 210 10.76 -24.52 -23.67
CA ASP A 210 11.26 -25.57 -24.57
C ASP A 210 12.75 -25.87 -24.34
#